data_AF-A0A812XGI2-F1
#
_entry.id   AF-A0A812XGI2-F1
#
_cell.length_a   1.000
_cell.length_b   1.000
_cell.length_c   1.000
_cell.angle_alpha   90.00
_cell.angle_beta   90.00
_cell.angle_gamma   90.00
#
_symmetry.space_group_name_H-M   'P 1'
#
loop_
_entity.id
_entity.type
_entity.pdbx_description
1 polymer ?
#
loop_
_entity_poly.entity_id
_entity_poly.type
_entity_poly.pdbx_seq_one_letter_code
_entity_poly.pdbx_strand_id
1 'polypeptide(L)'
;MHASPDKKPQSPSGSFVLPPAHPQSDIFSAGIILVELLMAGVAGEGPPWTTAMERISILGALRDGRDSALPATLLRDRGVGAWLRQLVFRMVNWSVDGRPTAQEVLDEIEAAQWASSRHNPYLGTQHSRSP
;
A
#
# COMPACT_ATOMS: atom_id res chain seq x y z
N MET A 1 -38.98 18.97 -55.70
CA MET A 1 -38.26 19.18 -54.44
C MET A 1 -38.48 17.95 -53.57
N HIS A 2 -37.53 17.00 -53.58
CA HIS A 2 -37.60 15.78 -52.76
C HIS A 2 -36.81 16.02 -51.47
N ALA A 3 -37.47 15.85 -50.32
CA ALA A 3 -36.85 15.93 -49.00
C ALA A 3 -36.08 14.63 -48.70
N SER A 4 -34.81 14.76 -48.32
CA SER A 4 -33.98 13.67 -47.79
C SER A 4 -34.42 13.30 -46.37
N PRO A 5 -34.49 12.01 -46.00
CA PRO A 5 -34.81 11.61 -44.63
C PRO A 5 -33.60 11.78 -43.71
N ASP A 6 -33.86 12.38 -42.54
CA ASP A 6 -32.93 12.51 -41.41
C ASP A 6 -32.35 11.16 -40.99
N LYS A 7 -31.03 11.00 -41.14
CA LYS A 7 -30.28 9.90 -40.50
C LYS A 7 -30.10 10.23 -39.01
N LYS A 8 -30.88 9.57 -38.15
CA LYS A 8 -30.63 9.53 -36.71
C LYS A 8 -29.22 8.95 -36.44
N PRO A 9 -28.39 9.57 -35.58
CA PRO A 9 -27.12 8.98 -35.17
C PRO A 9 -27.38 7.70 -34.37
N GLN A 10 -26.91 6.57 -34.89
CA GLN A 10 -26.86 5.30 -34.17
C GLN A 10 -25.82 5.42 -33.06
N SER A 11 -26.27 5.46 -31.81
CA SER A 11 -25.39 5.37 -30.65
C SER A 11 -24.67 4.01 -30.69
N PRO A 12 -23.34 3.95 -30.50
CA PRO A 12 -22.65 2.68 -30.41
C PRO A 12 -23.06 1.98 -29.11
N SER A 13 -23.92 0.97 -29.21
CA SER A 13 -24.22 0.02 -28.13
C SER A 13 -23.07 -0.98 -27.96
N GLY A 14 -21.86 -0.47 -27.77
CA GLY A 14 -20.73 -1.28 -27.33
C GLY A 14 -20.80 -1.43 -25.82
N SER A 15 -21.06 -2.63 -25.33
CA SER A 15 -20.84 -2.96 -23.92
C SER A 15 -19.36 -2.74 -23.60
N PHE A 16 -19.05 -1.68 -22.87
CA PHE A 16 -17.71 -1.43 -22.38
C PHE A 16 -17.41 -2.44 -21.27
N VAL A 17 -16.79 -3.56 -21.63
CA VAL A 17 -16.28 -4.52 -20.66
C VAL A 17 -14.95 -3.98 -20.14
N LEU A 18 -14.96 -3.49 -18.90
CA LEU A 18 -13.72 -3.15 -18.21
C LEU A 18 -12.86 -4.41 -18.10
N PRO A 19 -11.55 -4.34 -18.43
CA PRO A 19 -10.66 -5.45 -18.16
C PRO A 19 -10.65 -5.75 -16.65
N PRO A 20 -10.49 -7.02 -16.24
CA PRO A 20 -10.38 -7.36 -14.83
C PRO A 20 -9.21 -6.60 -14.20
N ALA A 21 -9.40 -6.12 -12.98
CA ALA A 21 -8.35 -5.46 -12.24
C ALA A 21 -7.15 -6.41 -12.10
N HIS A 22 -5.95 -5.91 -12.41
CA HIS A 22 -4.74 -6.70 -12.24
C HIS A 22 -4.50 -6.92 -10.73
N PRO A 23 -4.19 -8.13 -10.24
CA PRO A 23 -3.97 -8.40 -8.81
C PRO A 23 -2.94 -7.47 -8.15
N GLN A 24 -1.95 -7.02 -8.93
CA GLN A 24 -0.96 -6.05 -8.46
C GLN A 24 -1.55 -4.68 -8.10
N SER A 25 -2.72 -4.31 -8.63
CA SER A 25 -3.45 -3.12 -8.22
C SER A 25 -3.91 -3.22 -6.76
N ASP A 26 -4.26 -4.42 -6.29
CA ASP A 26 -4.61 -4.67 -4.90
C ASP A 26 -3.38 -4.53 -4.00
N ILE A 27 -2.21 -5.00 -4.46
CA ILE A 27 -0.94 -4.81 -3.75
C ILE A 27 -0.58 -3.33 -3.61
N PHE A 28 -0.73 -2.56 -4.69
CA PHE A 28 -0.52 -1.11 -4.63
C PHE A 28 -1.46 -0.46 -3.63
N SER A 29 -2.76 -0.81 -3.68
CA SER A 29 -3.78 -0.27 -2.80
C SER A 29 -3.52 -0.64 -1.33
N ALA A 30 -3.12 -1.88 -1.06
CA ALA A 30 -2.69 -2.34 0.25
C ALA A 30 -1.45 -1.57 0.73
N GLY A 31 -0.50 -1.28 -0.15
CA GLY A 31 0.67 -0.45 0.14
C GLY A 31 0.27 0.98 0.58
N ILE A 32 -0.66 1.60 -0.13
CA ILE A 32 -1.21 2.92 0.25
C ILE A 32 -1.90 2.86 1.62
N ILE A 33 -2.69 1.82 1.89
CA ILE A 33 -3.32 1.63 3.20
C ILE A 33 -2.26 1.47 4.30
N LEU A 34 -1.18 0.73 4.04
CA LEU A 34 -0.09 0.60 5.01
C LEU A 34 0.63 1.93 5.27
N VAL A 35 0.84 2.76 4.24
CA VAL A 35 1.37 4.13 4.45
C VAL A 35 0.47 4.92 5.39
N GLU A 36 -0.84 4.91 5.18
CA GLU A 36 -1.82 5.60 6.02
C GLU A 36 -1.78 5.10 7.48
N LEU A 37 -1.77 3.78 7.68
CA LEU A 37 -1.72 3.17 9.00
C LEU A 37 -0.40 3.48 9.72
N LEU A 38 0.72 3.47 8.99
CA LEU A 38 2.02 3.81 9.55
C LEU A 38 2.11 5.30 9.92
N MET A 39 1.57 6.19 9.09
CA MET A 39 1.48 7.60 9.42
C MET A 39 0.65 7.84 10.69
N ALA A 40 -0.47 7.12 10.86
CA ALA A 40 -1.26 7.16 12.08
C ALA A 40 -0.48 6.64 13.29
N GLY A 41 0.24 5.51 13.13
CA GLY A 41 1.10 4.96 14.18
C GLY A 41 2.22 5.91 14.62
N VAL A 42 2.87 6.60 13.66
CA VAL A 42 3.92 7.59 13.92
C VAL A 42 3.37 8.85 14.60
N ALA A 43 2.15 9.28 14.21
CA ALA A 43 1.51 10.44 14.81
C ALA A 43 1.03 10.20 16.25
N GLY A 44 0.82 8.94 16.65
CA GLY A 44 0.33 8.57 17.97
C GLY A 44 -1.11 9.07 18.18
N GLU A 45 -1.29 10.03 19.09
CA GLU A 45 -2.60 10.64 19.38
C GLU A 45 -2.98 11.77 18.42
N GLY A 46 -2.03 12.21 17.58
CA GLY A 46 -2.25 13.28 16.59
C GLY A 46 -2.88 12.78 15.29
N PRO A 47 -3.30 13.71 14.41
CA PRO A 47 -3.73 13.35 13.06
C PRO A 47 -2.54 12.76 12.27
N PRO A 48 -2.76 11.71 11.46
CA PRO A 48 -1.70 11.06 10.66
C PRO A 48 -1.02 12.02 9.67
N TRP A 49 -1.74 13.05 9.23
CA TRP A 49 -1.24 14.06 8.31
C TRP A 49 -1.44 15.43 8.92
N THR A 50 -0.48 16.34 8.72
CA THR A 50 -0.59 17.71 9.23
C THR A 50 -1.72 18.44 8.51
N THR A 51 -1.90 18.16 7.20
CA THR A 51 -2.98 18.73 6.39
C THR A 51 -3.52 17.74 5.37
N ALA A 52 -4.77 17.97 4.92
CA ALA A 52 -5.34 17.22 3.80
C ALA A 52 -4.55 17.42 2.49
N MET A 53 -3.98 18.61 2.28
CA MET A 53 -3.15 18.91 1.10
C MET A 53 -1.85 18.11 1.09
N GLU A 54 -1.18 18.00 2.23
CA GLU A 54 0.03 17.17 2.38
C GLU A 54 -0.27 15.72 1.99
N ARG A 55 -1.36 15.17 2.54
CA ARG A 55 -1.85 13.83 2.20
C ARG A 55 -2.08 13.68 0.69
N ILE A 56 -2.85 14.58 0.07
CA ILE A 56 -3.17 14.51 -1.36
C ILE A 56 -1.89 14.60 -2.21
N SER A 57 -0.96 15.48 -1.87
CA SER A 57 0.29 15.68 -2.59
C SER A 57 1.16 14.41 -2.56
N ILE A 58 1.32 13.81 -1.38
CA ILE A 58 2.18 12.63 -1.20
C ILE A 58 1.55 11.40 -1.87
N LEU A 59 0.26 11.15 -1.65
CA LEU A 59 -0.42 10.01 -2.28
C LEU A 59 -0.52 10.18 -3.81
N GLY A 60 -0.67 11.42 -4.27
CA GLY A 60 -0.56 11.76 -5.69
C GLY A 60 0.82 11.43 -6.25
N ALA A 61 1.89 11.81 -5.55
CA ALA A 61 3.26 11.51 -5.96
C ALA A 61 3.56 9.99 -6.00
N LEU A 62 3.04 9.23 -5.03
CA LEU A 62 3.11 7.76 -5.03
C LEU A 62 2.38 7.17 -6.24
N ARG A 63 1.15 7.63 -6.48
CA ARG A 63 0.36 7.21 -7.65
C ARG A 63 1.04 7.57 -8.96
N ASP A 64 1.73 8.70 -9.04
CA ASP A 64 2.40 9.14 -10.25
C ASP A 64 3.83 8.54 -10.40
N GLY A 65 4.22 7.63 -9.50
CA GLY A 65 5.47 6.87 -9.59
C GLY A 65 6.74 7.67 -9.33
N ARG A 66 6.67 8.73 -8.51
CA ARG A 66 7.86 9.52 -8.16
C ARG A 66 8.64 8.78 -7.06
N ASP A 67 9.83 8.27 -7.40
CA ASP A 67 10.68 7.34 -6.62
C ASP A 67 11.08 7.77 -5.18
N SER A 68 10.72 8.98 -4.74
CA SER A 68 11.00 9.53 -3.41
C SER A 68 9.78 9.60 -2.47
N ALA A 69 8.69 8.89 -2.78
CA ALA A 69 7.36 9.29 -2.31
C ALA A 69 6.88 8.70 -0.97
N LEU A 70 7.70 7.93 -0.24
CA LEU A 70 7.35 7.64 1.15
C LEU A 70 7.46 8.91 2.01
N PRO A 71 6.50 9.18 2.91
CA PRO A 71 6.55 10.35 3.79
C PRO A 71 7.87 10.44 4.57
N ALA A 72 8.48 11.62 4.60
CA ALA A 72 9.75 11.81 5.31
C ALA A 72 9.65 11.50 6.82
N THR A 73 8.48 11.73 7.41
CA THR A 73 8.12 11.32 8.78
C THR A 73 8.30 9.81 8.97
N LEU A 74 7.71 9.01 8.10
CA LEU A 74 7.82 7.56 8.09
C LEU A 74 9.27 7.09 7.85
N LEU A 75 10.01 7.79 6.98
CA LEU A 75 11.42 7.48 6.70
C LEU A 75 12.37 7.83 7.85
N ARG A 76 12.00 8.72 8.76
CA ARG A 76 12.84 9.16 9.90
C ARG A 76 12.45 8.51 11.21
N ASP A 77 11.21 8.06 11.33
CA ASP A 77 10.72 7.43 12.55
C ASP A 77 11.53 6.17 12.88
N ARG A 78 11.91 5.99 14.15
CA ARG A 78 12.72 4.83 14.59
C ARG A 78 11.86 3.64 15.01
N GLY A 79 10.58 3.84 15.27
CA GLY A 79 9.62 2.78 15.61
C GLY A 79 9.21 1.95 14.40
N VAL A 80 9.19 2.55 13.20
CA VAL A 80 8.96 1.80 11.95
C VAL A 80 10.23 1.06 11.53
N GLY A 81 10.25 -0.27 11.60
CA GLY A 81 11.40 -1.08 11.18
C GLY A 81 11.81 -0.83 9.72
N ALA A 82 13.12 -0.85 9.44
CA ALA A 82 13.65 -0.62 8.09
C ALA A 82 13.07 -1.61 7.05
N TRP A 83 12.87 -2.87 7.44
CA TRP A 83 12.26 -3.91 6.61
C TRP A 83 10.84 -3.52 6.16
N LEU A 84 10.03 -2.94 7.06
CA LEU A 84 8.66 -2.57 6.78
C LEU A 84 8.59 -1.39 5.81
N ARG A 85 9.51 -0.42 5.96
CA ARG A 85 9.64 0.68 4.99
C ARG A 85 9.98 0.16 3.60
N GLN A 86 10.88 -0.81 3.51
CA GLN A 86 11.27 -1.44 2.24
C GLN A 86 10.14 -2.26 1.62
N LEU A 87 9.37 -2.99 2.44
CA LEU A 87 8.18 -3.71 1.98
C LEU A 87 7.15 -2.75 1.40
N VAL A 88 6.78 -1.71 2.16
CA VAL A 88 5.80 -0.71 1.71
C VAL A 88 6.28 0.01 0.45
N PHE A 89 7.57 0.37 0.37
CA PHE A 89 8.16 0.96 -0.82
C PHE A 89 8.00 0.08 -2.07
N ARG A 90 8.23 -1.24 -1.96
CA ARG A 90 8.02 -2.17 -3.07
C ARG A 90 6.53 -2.35 -3.41
N MET A 91 5.65 -2.37 -2.42
CA MET A 91 4.20 -2.48 -2.66
C MET A 91 3.63 -1.29 -3.44
N VAL A 92 4.11 -0.08 -3.16
CA VAL A 92 3.70 1.15 -3.86
C VAL A 92 4.57 1.46 -5.09
N ASN A 93 5.34 0.48 -5.58
CA ASN A 93 6.11 0.65 -6.79
C ASN A 93 5.16 0.84 -8.00
N TRP A 94 5.46 1.86 -8.81
CA TRP A 94 4.72 2.12 -10.04
C TRP A 94 4.80 0.95 -11.01
N SER A 95 6.00 0.38 -11.16
CA SER A 95 6.22 -0.79 -11.99
C SER A 95 5.48 -2.00 -11.42
N VAL A 96 4.69 -2.67 -12.27
CA VAL A 96 4.01 -3.92 -11.92
C VAL A 96 5.02 -5.00 -11.57
N ASP A 97 6.11 -5.09 -12.32
CA ASP A 97 7.17 -6.10 -12.14
C ASP A 97 8.01 -5.86 -10.88
N GLY A 98 7.99 -4.63 -10.37
CA GLY A 98 8.68 -4.27 -9.13
C GLY A 98 7.85 -4.48 -7.87
N ARG A 99 6.58 -4.87 -7.99
CA ARG A 99 5.69 -5.12 -6.87
C ARG A 99 5.74 -6.60 -6.45
N PRO A 100 5.75 -6.88 -5.14
CA PRO A 100 5.64 -8.24 -4.64
C PRO A 100 4.25 -8.80 -4.89
N THR A 101 4.12 -10.11 -4.91
CA THR A 101 2.84 -10.81 -4.85
C THR A 101 2.23 -10.73 -3.46
N ALA A 102 0.93 -11.00 -3.34
CA ALA A 102 0.25 -11.05 -2.04
C ALA A 102 0.89 -12.09 -1.11
N GLN A 103 1.31 -13.23 -1.66
CA GLN A 103 1.95 -14.28 -0.88
C GLN A 103 3.30 -13.81 -0.33
N GLU A 104 4.15 -13.18 -1.14
CA GLU A 104 5.44 -12.65 -0.68
C GLU A 104 5.26 -11.57 0.40
N VAL A 105 4.25 -10.71 0.27
CA VAL A 105 3.91 -9.72 1.32
C VAL A 105 3.56 -10.41 2.63
N LEU A 106 2.72 -11.46 2.58
CA LEU A 106 2.30 -12.20 3.78
C LEU A 106 3.47 -12.96 4.40
N ASP A 107 4.29 -13.63 3.60
CA ASP A 107 5.46 -14.38 4.05
C ASP A 107 6.47 -13.46 4.78
N GLU A 108 6.69 -12.25 4.25
CA GLU A 108 7.58 -11.27 4.88
C GLU A 108 7.02 -10.73 6.20
N ILE A 109 5.71 -10.45 6.25
CA ILE A 109 5.03 -10.01 7.48
C ILE A 109 5.11 -11.12 8.54
N GLU A 110 4.85 -12.36 8.15
CA GLU A 110 4.94 -13.51 9.05
C GLU A 110 6.37 -13.70 9.58
N ALA A 111 7.37 -13.69 8.68
CA ALA A 111 8.77 -13.81 9.06
C ALA A 111 9.20 -12.72 10.08
N ALA A 112 8.73 -11.48 9.89
CA ALA A 112 9.00 -10.38 10.80
C ALA A 112 8.33 -10.56 12.17
N GLN A 113 7.11 -11.12 12.22
CA GLN A 113 6.44 -11.44 13.48
C GLN A 113 7.21 -12.52 14.26
N TRP A 114 7.67 -13.58 13.59
CA TRP A 114 8.48 -14.62 14.22
C TRP A 114 9.84 -14.12 14.71
N ALA A 115 10.48 -13.21 13.96
CA ALA A 115 11.73 -12.58 14.38
C ALA A 115 11.53 -11.66 15.61
N SER A 116 10.40 -10.96 15.68
CA SER A 116 10.03 -10.10 16.81
C SER A 116 9.64 -10.91 18.05
N SER A 117 8.89 -12.00 17.89
CA SER A 117 8.54 -12.92 18.98
C SER A 117 9.76 -13.60 19.59
N ARG A 118 10.78 -13.93 18.79
CA ARG A 118 12.07 -14.44 19.30
C ARG A 118 12.85 -13.41 20.13
N HIS A 119 12.61 -12.11 19.92
CA HIS A 119 13.17 -11.04 20.74
C HIS A 119 12.34 -10.72 22.00
N ASN A 120 11.28 -11.49 22.29
CA ASN A 120 10.51 -11.31 23.51
C ASN A 120 11.25 -11.94 24.71
N PRO A 121 11.79 -11.14 25.66
CA PRO A 121 12.55 -11.66 26.80
C PRO A 121 11.69 -12.51 27.76
N TYR A 122 10.36 -12.50 27.61
CA TYR A 122 9.43 -13.29 28.42
C TYR A 122 9.14 -14.69 27.86
N LEU A 123 9.58 -15.01 26.64
CA LEU A 123 9.35 -16.33 26.01
C LEU A 123 10.43 -17.37 26.36
N GLY A 124 11.38 -17.06 27.26
CA GLY A 124 12.50 -17.94 27.63
C GLY A 124 12.56 -18.44 29.08
N THR A 125 11.64 -18.05 29.97
CA THR A 125 11.77 -18.33 31.43
C THR A 125 10.75 -19.28 32.03
N GLN A 126 9.90 -19.92 31.22
CA GLN A 126 8.92 -20.90 31.71
C GLN A 126 9.16 -22.31 31.20
N HIS A 127 10.36 -22.86 31.36
CA HIS A 127 10.57 -24.32 31.32
C HIS A 127 11.88 -24.70 32.04
N SER A 128 11.85 -24.71 33.39
CA SER A 128 12.53 -25.68 34.26
C SER A 128 12.43 -25.26 35.73
N ARG A 129 11.30 -25.56 36.37
CA ARG A 129 11.31 -25.97 37.78
C ARG A 129 10.83 -27.41 37.82
N SER A 130 11.79 -28.32 37.84
CA SER A 130 11.59 -29.71 38.23
C SER A 130 11.07 -29.78 39.67
N PRO A 131 10.25 -30.77 39.98
CA PRO A 131 10.52 -31.76 41.01
C PRO A 131 11.24 -32.97 40.41
#